data_AF-A0A5J4SAR6-F1
#
_entry.id   AF-A0A5J4SAR6-F1
#
_cell.length_a   1.000
_cell.length_b   1.000
_cell.length_c   1.000
_cell.angle_alpha   90.00
_cell.angle_beta   90.00
_cell.angle_gamma   90.00
#
_symmetry.space_group_name_H-M   'P 1'
#
loop_
_entity.id
_entity.type
_entity.pdbx_description
1 polymer ?
#
loop_
_entity_poly.entity_id
_entity_poly.type
_entity_poly.pdbx_seq_one_letter_code
_entity_poly.pdbx_strand_id
1 'polypeptide(L)' 'MEKVVLVGIDISKDDIHACLKESVGDAGSRIRGTRKFLNSRLGFTELLY' A
#
# COMPACT_ATOMS: atom_id res chain seq x y z
N MET A 1 -5.02 0.37 23.34
CA MET A 1 -3.80 0.39 22.50
C MET A 1 -4.14 1.06 21.20
N GLU A 2 -3.38 2.09 20.82
CA GLU A 2 -3.61 2.80 19.57
C GLU A 2 -3.18 1.94 18.39
N LYS A 3 -4.07 1.80 17.41
CA LYS A 3 -3.79 1.12 16.14
C LYS A 3 -3.48 2.18 15.10
N VAL A 4 -2.25 2.20 14.63
CA VAL A 4 -1.81 3.07 13.55
C VAL A 4 -1.83 2.28 12.25
N VAL A 5 -2.48 2.87 11.24
CA VAL A 5 -2.48 2.34 9.88
C VAL A 5 -1.55 3.20 9.04
N LEU A 6 -0.57 2.55 8.41
CA LEU A 6 0.42 3.17 7.54
C LEU A 6 0.23 2.64 6.12
N VAL A 7 0.41 3.53 5.14
CA VAL A 7 0.44 3.17 3.72
C VAL A 7 1.83 3.47 3.18
N GLY A 8 2.51 2.45 2.66
CA GLY A 8 3.73 2.62 1.88
C GLY A 8 3.39 2.68 0.40
N ILE A 9 3.94 3.67 -0.31
CA ILE A 9 3.82 3.78 -1.77
C ILE A 9 5.22 3.90 -2.33
N ASP A 10 5.59 2.93 -3.16
CA ASP A 10 6.79 2.96 -3.98
C ASP A 10 6.39 3.18 -5.44
N ILE A 11 7.02 4.18 -6.08
CA ILE A 11 6.67 4.65 -7.43
C ILE A 11 7.89 4.42 -8.32
N SER A 12 7.74 3.50 -9.26
CA SER A 12 8.72 3.23 -10.32
C SER A 12 8.22 3.75 -11.66
N LYS A 13 9.07 3.68 -12.69
CA LYS A 13 8.72 4.13 -14.05
C LYS A 13 7.45 3.47 -14.57
N ASP A 14 7.37 2.14 -14.46
CA ASP A 14 6.31 1.36 -15.10
C ASP A 14 5.24 0.86 -14.10
N ASP A 15 5.57 0.83 -12.80
CA ASP A 15 4.77 0.21 -11.76
C ASP A 15 4.67 1.08 -10.50
N ILE A 16 3.54 0.96 -9.80
CA ILE A 16 3.32 1.47 -8.44
C ILE A 16 3.08 0.27 -7.53
N HIS A 17 3.78 0.25 -6.41
CA HIS A 17 3.67 -0.75 -5.35
C HIS A 17 3.12 -0.08 -4.09
N ALA A 18 1.91 -0.45 -3.70
CA ALA A 18 1.28 0.01 -2.47
C ALA A 18 1.26 -1.11 -1.42
N CYS A 19 1.53 -0.79 -0.16
CA CYS A 19 1.37 -1.71 0.96
C CYS A 19 0.62 -1.06 2.12
N LEU A 20 -0.23 -1.85 2.78
CA LEU A 20 -0.91 -1.46 4.01
C LEU A 20 -0.22 -2.14 5.18
N LYS A 21 0.20 -1.36 6.16
CA LYS A 21 0.86 -1.83 7.36
C LYS A 21 0.08 -1.38 8.59
N GLU A 22 -0.20 -2.31 9.48
CA GLU A 22 -0.80 -2.01 10.77
C GLU A 22 0.27 -2.10 11.85
N SER A 23 0.30 -1.11 12.74
CA SER A 23 1.11 -1.10 13.95
C SER A 23 0.18 -0.97 15.15
N VAL A 24 0.33 -1.84 16.15
CA VAL A 24 -0.49 -1.82 17.37
C VAL A 24 0.43 -1.63 18.56
N GLY A 25 0.61 -0.39 19.01
CA GLY A 25 1.55 -0.04 20.09
C GLY A 25 2.91 -0.73 19.93
N ASP A 26 3.41 -1.30 21.03
CA ASP A 26 4.68 -2.04 21.08
C ASP A 26 4.58 -3.51 20.62
N ALA A 27 3.38 -3.97 20.23
CA ALA A 27 3.15 -5.36 19.81
C ALA A 27 3.72 -5.69 18.42
N GLY A 28 4.45 -4.75 17.82
CA GLY A 28 5.06 -4.89 16.51
C GLY A 28 4.14 -4.46 15.38
N SER A 29 4.65 -4.59 14.16
CA SER A 29 4.02 -4.06 12.97
C SER A 29 3.95 -5.12 11.88
N ARG A 30 2.83 -5.18 11.17
CA ARG A 30 2.55 -6.25 10.19
C ARG A 30 1.95 -5.68 8.92
N ILE A 31 2.45 -6.15 7.77
CA ILE A 31 1.85 -5.88 6.47
C ILE A 31 0.54 -6.67 6.36
N ARG A 32 -0.55 -5.98 6.04
CA ARG A 32 -1.89 -6.56 5.89
C ARG A 32 -2.31 -6.74 4.45
N GLY A 33 -1.73 -5.97 3.54
CA GLY A 33 -2.04 -6.07 2.12
C GLY A 33 -0.99 -5.40 1.28
N THR A 34 -0.88 -5.87 0.05
CA THR A 34 -0.04 -5.29 -0.99
C THR A 34 -0.83 -5.23 -2.27
N ARG A 35 -0.67 -4.17 -3.06
CA ARG A 35 -1.21 -4.07 -4.42
C ARG A 35 -0.14 -3.51 -5.33
N LYS A 36 -0.04 -4.09 -6.52
CA LYS A 36 0.81 -3.62 -7.61
C LYS A 36 -0.08 -3.25 -8.79
N PHE A 37 0.18 -2.12 -9.43
CA PHE A 37 -0.54 -1.70 -10.63
C PHE A 37 0.37 -0.83 -11.50
N LEU A 38 0.01 -0.69 -12.79
CA LEU A 38 0.82 0.09 -13.73
C LEU A 38 0.85 1.57 -13.34
N ASN A 39 2.02 2.19 -13.49
CA ASN A 39 2.18 3.65 -13.40
C ASN A 39 1.71 4.31 -14.69
N SER A 40 0.43 4.17 -14.99
CA SER A 40 -0.20 4.74 -16.18
C SER A 40 -1.66 5.02 -15.91
N ARG A 41 -2.27 5.86 -16.74
CA ARG A 41 -3.72 6.15 -16.66
C ARG A 41 -4.58 4.89 -16.65
N LEU A 42 -4.19 3.86 -17.42
CA LEU A 42 -4.90 2.58 -17.44
C LEU A 42 -4.81 1.89 -16.08
N GLY A 43 -3.61 1.77 -15.51
CA GLY A 43 -3.42 1.15 -14.20
C GLY A 43 -4.18 1.86 -13.07
N PHE A 44 -4.27 3.18 -13.10
CA PHE A 44 -5.12 3.93 -12.16
C PHE A 44 -6.62 3.70 -12.38
N THR A 45 -7.06 3.50 -13.63
CA THR A 45 -8.47 3.21 -13.94
C THR A 45 -8.85 1.82 -13.46
N GLU A 46 -8.00 0.82 -13.72
CA GLU A 46 -8.17 -0.56 -13.23
C GLU A 46 -8.11 -0.66 -11.70
N LEU A 47 -7.48 0.29 -11.02
CA LEU A 47 -7.46 0.34 -9.56
C LEU A 47 -8.84 0.65 -8.96
N LEU A 48 -9.65 1.46 -9.66
CA LEU A 48 -10.95 1.96 -9.22
C LEU A 48 -12.09 0.94 -9.35
N TYR A 49 -11.87 -0.14 -10.08
CA TYR A 49 -12.82 -1.22 -10.34
C TYR A 49 -12.29 -2.57 -9.81
#